data_AF-E9FD15-F1
#
_entry.id   AF-E9FD15-F1
#
_cell.length_a   1.000
_cell.length_b   1.000
_cell.length_c   1.000
_cell.angle_alpha   90.00
_cell.angle_beta   90.00
_cell.angle_gamma   90.00
#
_symmetry.space_group_name_H-M   'P 1'
#
loop_
_entity.id
_entity.type
_entity.pdbx_description
1 polymer ?
#
loop_
_entity_poly.entity_id
_entity_poly.type
_entity_poly.pdbx_seq_one_letter_code
_entity_poly.pdbx_strand_id
1 'polypeptide(L)'
;MDIQGAFDTVMRNRLILRLRQQGWPLPLMKWAASFMSNRAARVRYQDITTEYAPLLCGLPQGSPASPILFLLYTEPIYKLGFQLGRFGYADDTAILRTGRTLRETAKLATADVRELISWGAANGITFDPEKTEVMHFSHKKDDTSPSVTHGGIAKVPAEAIRWLGIWLDKKLTFRTHIEKWAAKAKKAAGHLHGLCNTKHGPLPAAVRRAATLDTGPRYHTGTESYTAWHGTKKVRPQIQHLVDKLDPVLRRAIRAILPVWKTTPVPIYHQESGIPPVPLLLEARRIRFAARLKSLDLAHPLAQRTAPTPIRTALFLSDCPRPTVEGISPDELVVYSDGSQLPGGATGYGYAVHQNSVTICEGSGRLGPAEVFDAEAAGALEGLRAAVKIPDASDNPIVVCLDNLAAATCLRGTALDSSQSAFLKFQEIAAAHGSIHVRWIPGHTDIPGNEQADSLAKAGCALPEPPDAKPTLAYTLRTAKKQSKEAFQACSKQPQDARRNSQSPGQHSTIFWQHEAPMETSQTTMKDSTMRARTSPARAAGAKHQTTSSIVGRLLHGTG
;
A
#
# COMPACT_ATOMS: atom_id res chain seq x y z
N MET A 1 1.09 -25.56 -2.31
CA MET A 1 0.32 -26.64 -1.66
C MET A 1 -0.75 -25.97 -0.83
N ASP A 2 -1.92 -26.58 -0.71
CA ASP A 2 -3.07 -26.00 -0.02
C ASP A 2 -3.54 -26.90 1.12
N ILE A 3 -3.94 -26.29 2.24
CA ILE A 3 -4.51 -27.00 3.38
C ILE A 3 -6.02 -27.17 3.16
N GLN A 4 -6.48 -28.42 3.14
CA GLN A 4 -7.89 -28.73 3.00
C GLN A 4 -8.65 -28.36 4.27
N GLY A 5 -9.70 -27.54 4.14
CA GLY A 5 -10.57 -27.18 5.27
C GLY A 5 -9.81 -26.49 6.40
N ALA A 6 -8.95 -25.51 6.06
CA ALA A 6 -8.05 -24.80 6.96
C ALA A 6 -8.68 -24.47 8.34
N PHE A 7 -9.79 -23.72 8.37
CA PHE A 7 -10.45 -23.37 9.62
C PHE A 7 -11.20 -24.53 10.25
N ASP A 8 -11.84 -25.40 9.47
CA ASP A 8 -12.72 -26.46 9.97
C ASP A 8 -11.98 -27.59 10.68
N THR A 9 -10.71 -27.79 10.33
CA THR A 9 -9.88 -28.91 10.79
C THR A 9 -9.12 -28.62 12.10
N VAL A 10 -9.13 -27.39 12.60
CA VAL A 10 -8.38 -27.02 13.81
C VAL A 10 -8.96 -27.72 15.05
N MET A 11 -8.14 -28.53 15.71
CA MET A 11 -8.55 -29.26 16.92
C MET A 11 -8.24 -28.45 18.17
N ARG A 12 -9.25 -28.24 19.03
CA ARG A 12 -9.14 -27.43 20.27
C ARG A 12 -7.93 -27.82 21.11
N ASN A 13 -7.84 -29.08 21.53
CA ASN A 13 -6.79 -29.52 22.46
C ASN A 13 -5.39 -29.43 21.83
N ARG A 14 -5.27 -29.62 20.51
CA ARG A 14 -4.00 -29.45 19.79
C ARG A 14 -3.61 -27.98 19.71
N LEU A 15 -4.55 -27.08 19.40
CA LEU A 15 -4.30 -25.63 19.43
C LEU A 15 -3.79 -25.19 20.80
N ILE A 16 -4.45 -25.60 21.88
CA ILE A 16 -4.01 -25.24 23.24
C ILE A 16 -2.62 -25.79 23.56
N LEU A 17 -2.33 -27.03 23.16
CA LEU A 17 -0.99 -27.59 23.30
C LEU A 17 0.05 -26.77 22.54
N ARG A 18 -0.27 -26.31 21.31
CA ARG A 18 0.62 -25.45 20.51
C ARG A 18 0.86 -24.10 21.18
N LEU A 19 -0.20 -23.46 21.67
CA LEU A 19 -0.06 -22.19 22.38
C LEU A 19 0.82 -22.35 23.63
N ARG A 20 0.68 -23.47 24.35
CA ARG A 20 1.54 -23.78 25.51
C ARG A 20 3.00 -23.97 25.11
N GLN A 21 3.27 -24.72 24.03
CA GLN A 21 4.63 -24.94 23.52
C GLN A 21 5.29 -23.67 23.00
N GLN A 22 4.49 -22.74 22.47
CA GLN A 22 4.95 -21.42 22.02
C GLN A 22 5.15 -20.42 23.17
N GLY A 23 4.77 -20.77 24.42
CA GLY A 23 4.97 -19.92 25.59
C GLY A 23 3.91 -18.84 25.80
N TRP A 24 2.71 -18.98 25.21
CA TRP A 24 1.65 -17.99 25.39
C TRP A 24 1.10 -17.97 26.83
N PRO A 25 0.68 -16.80 27.35
CA PRO A 25 0.13 -16.68 28.70
C PRO A 25 -1.12 -17.55 28.92
N LEU A 26 -1.26 -18.09 30.13
CA LEU A 26 -2.40 -18.93 30.51
C LEU A 26 -3.78 -18.27 30.27
N PRO A 27 -3.99 -16.97 30.54
CA PRO A 27 -5.27 -16.31 30.24
C PRO A 27 -5.65 -16.40 28.75
N LEU A 28 -4.67 -16.21 27.86
CA LEU A 28 -4.90 -16.27 26.40
C LEU A 28 -5.20 -17.69 25.95
N MET A 29 -4.52 -18.69 26.51
CA MET A 29 -4.83 -20.10 26.25
C MET A 29 -6.24 -20.48 26.72
N LYS A 30 -6.66 -20.03 27.91
CA LYS A 30 -8.02 -20.25 28.42
C LYS A 30 -9.06 -19.57 27.55
N TRP A 31 -8.79 -18.35 27.10
CA TRP A 31 -9.65 -17.64 26.15
C TRP A 31 -9.78 -18.39 24.83
N ALA A 32 -8.67 -18.84 24.23
CA ALA A 32 -8.70 -19.62 22.99
C ALA A 32 -9.47 -20.95 23.15
N ALA A 33 -9.36 -21.60 24.32
CA ALA A 33 -10.11 -22.81 24.62
C ALA A 33 -11.61 -22.53 24.74
N SER A 34 -11.98 -21.45 25.43
CA SER A 34 -13.37 -20.99 25.54
C SER A 34 -13.95 -20.62 24.18
N PHE A 35 -13.16 -19.93 23.34
CA PHE A 35 -13.55 -19.47 22.01
C PHE A 35 -13.96 -20.63 21.07
N MET A 36 -13.38 -21.81 21.26
CA MET A 36 -13.71 -23.01 20.48
C MET A 36 -14.74 -23.93 21.15
N SER A 37 -15.21 -23.62 22.36
CA SER A 37 -16.08 -24.52 23.15
C SER A 37 -17.57 -24.23 22.96
N ASN A 38 -18.41 -25.26 23.13
CA ASN A 38 -19.88 -25.19 23.11
C ASN A 38 -20.48 -24.52 21.86
N ARG A 39 -19.84 -24.71 20.69
CA ARG A 39 -20.35 -24.20 19.43
C ARG A 39 -21.31 -25.21 18.80
N ALA A 40 -22.33 -24.69 18.13
CA ALA A 40 -23.27 -25.49 17.35
C ALA A 40 -23.60 -24.77 16.03
N ALA A 41 -23.94 -25.54 15.00
CA ALA A 41 -24.35 -25.04 13.70
C ALA A 41 -25.65 -25.72 13.26
N ARG A 42 -26.39 -25.05 12.38
CA ARG A 42 -27.56 -25.59 11.68
C ARG A 42 -27.61 -25.02 10.27
N VAL A 43 -28.27 -25.73 9.37
CA VAL A 43 -28.40 -25.31 7.97
C VAL A 43 -29.80 -24.76 7.75
N ARG A 44 -29.90 -23.62 7.07
CA ARG A 44 -31.17 -23.08 6.60
C ARG A 44 -31.19 -23.10 5.08
N TYR A 45 -32.19 -23.75 4.52
CA TYR A 45 -32.48 -23.72 3.08
C TYR A 45 -33.91 -23.23 2.89
N GLN A 46 -34.06 -22.05 2.29
CA GLN A 46 -35.33 -21.32 2.22
C GLN A 46 -35.95 -21.19 3.62
N ASP A 47 -37.12 -21.80 3.82
CA ASP A 47 -37.90 -21.74 5.06
C ASP A 47 -37.65 -22.98 5.96
N ILE A 48 -36.86 -23.96 5.50
CA ILE A 48 -36.52 -25.14 6.27
C ILE A 48 -35.21 -24.90 7.01
N THR A 49 -35.23 -25.11 8.33
CA THR A 49 -34.05 -25.01 9.19
C THR A 49 -33.84 -26.34 9.93
N THR A 50 -32.63 -26.88 9.88
CA THR A 50 -32.28 -28.09 10.62
C THR A 50 -32.16 -27.82 12.12
N GLU A 51 -32.17 -28.88 12.92
CA GLU A 51 -31.78 -28.78 14.33
C GLU A 51 -30.30 -28.38 14.47
N TYR A 52 -29.95 -27.92 15.68
CA TYR A 52 -28.57 -27.59 16.01
C TYR A 52 -27.74 -28.86 16.16
N ALA A 53 -26.62 -28.92 15.44
CA ALA A 53 -25.58 -29.93 15.60
C ALA A 53 -24.35 -29.32 16.29
N PRO A 54 -23.76 -29.98 17.30
CA PRO A 54 -22.57 -29.49 17.97
C PRO A 54 -21.34 -29.52 17.03
N LEU A 55 -20.55 -28.45 17.06
CA LEU A 55 -19.28 -28.35 16.33
C LEU A 55 -18.13 -28.71 17.27
N LEU A 56 -17.57 -29.91 17.08
CA LEU A 56 -16.48 -30.43 17.92
C LEU A 56 -15.10 -29.83 17.58
N CYS A 57 -14.93 -29.31 16.37
CA CYS A 57 -13.67 -28.75 15.88
C CYS A 57 -13.88 -27.51 15.01
N GLY A 58 -12.76 -26.88 14.68
CA GLY A 58 -12.65 -25.77 13.76
C GLY A 58 -12.68 -24.39 14.40
N LEU A 59 -12.37 -23.37 13.63
CA LEU A 59 -12.41 -21.96 14.01
C LEU A 59 -13.59 -21.27 13.31
N PRO A 60 -14.30 -20.34 13.98
CA PRO A 60 -15.46 -19.69 13.38
C PRO A 60 -15.03 -18.78 12.23
N GLN A 61 -15.56 -19.05 11.03
CA GLN A 61 -15.30 -18.22 9.86
C GLN A 61 -15.90 -16.82 10.05
N GLY A 62 -15.17 -15.79 9.62
CA GLY A 62 -15.57 -14.38 9.79
C GLY A 62 -15.13 -13.74 11.10
N SER A 63 -14.64 -14.51 12.08
CA SER A 63 -14.01 -13.93 13.26
C SER A 63 -12.60 -13.41 12.96
N PRO A 64 -12.22 -12.21 13.43
CA PRO A 64 -10.87 -11.68 13.26
C PRO A 64 -9.80 -12.51 14.00
N ALA A 65 -10.19 -13.28 15.02
CA ALA A 65 -9.28 -14.13 15.77
C ALA A 65 -8.91 -15.43 15.02
N SER A 66 -9.80 -15.95 14.19
CA SER A 66 -9.63 -17.26 13.53
C SER A 66 -8.39 -17.32 12.64
N PRO A 67 -8.09 -16.33 11.78
CA PRO A 67 -6.84 -16.33 11.01
C PRO A 67 -5.59 -16.38 11.87
N ILE A 68 -5.57 -15.65 12.99
CA ILE A 68 -4.41 -15.59 13.89
C ILE A 68 -4.20 -16.95 14.56
N LEU A 69 -5.26 -17.53 15.13
CA LEU A 69 -5.21 -18.84 15.78
C LEU A 69 -4.83 -19.95 14.78
N PHE A 70 -5.30 -19.87 13.54
CA PHE A 70 -4.92 -20.79 12.47
C PHE A 70 -3.43 -20.68 12.11
N LEU A 71 -2.89 -19.47 12.02
CA LEU A 71 -1.45 -19.27 11.78
C LEU A 71 -0.62 -19.84 12.93
N LEU A 72 -1.01 -19.61 14.19
CA LEU A 72 -0.33 -20.19 15.35
C LEU A 72 -0.42 -21.73 15.38
N TYR A 73 -1.54 -22.28 14.91
CA TYR A 73 -1.74 -23.72 14.80
C TYR A 73 -0.82 -24.38 13.77
N THR A 74 -0.67 -23.74 12.61
CA THR A 74 0.08 -24.24 11.45
C THR A 74 1.57 -23.89 11.49
N GLU A 75 1.96 -22.89 12.29
CA GLU A 75 3.34 -22.40 12.44
C GLU A 75 4.43 -23.49 12.46
N PRO A 76 4.27 -24.64 13.15
CA PRO A 76 5.34 -25.63 13.21
C PRO A 76 5.72 -26.23 11.86
N ILE A 77 4.86 -26.19 10.84
CA ILE A 77 5.19 -26.70 9.48
C ILE A 77 6.40 -26.01 8.88
N TYR A 78 6.64 -24.75 9.27
CA TYR A 78 7.75 -23.93 8.80
C TYR A 78 9.05 -24.20 9.58
N LYS A 79 8.95 -24.88 10.73
CA LYS A 79 10.10 -25.33 11.54
C LYS A 79 10.57 -26.75 11.22
N LEU A 80 9.83 -27.49 10.39
CA LEU A 80 10.18 -28.84 9.96
C LEU A 80 11.33 -28.83 8.94
N GLY A 81 12.14 -29.89 8.96
CA GLY A 81 13.21 -30.15 7.99
C GLY A 81 14.05 -28.91 7.65
N PHE A 82 14.16 -28.61 6.36
CA PHE A 82 14.87 -27.44 5.85
C PHE A 82 14.04 -26.16 6.00
N GLN A 83 14.14 -25.52 7.16
CA GLN A 83 13.36 -24.35 7.54
C GLN A 83 13.48 -23.17 6.56
N LEU A 84 14.69 -22.90 6.06
CA LEU A 84 14.94 -21.80 5.12
C LEU A 84 14.15 -21.93 3.80
N GLY A 85 13.72 -23.14 3.47
CA GLY A 85 12.94 -23.42 2.26
C GLY A 85 11.43 -23.37 2.46
N ARG A 86 10.92 -23.17 3.67
CA ARG A 86 9.47 -23.26 3.93
C ARG A 86 8.89 -21.88 4.20
N PHE A 87 7.83 -21.56 3.50
CA PHE A 87 7.10 -20.30 3.68
C PHE A 87 5.66 -20.48 3.26
N GLY A 88 4.78 -19.61 3.75
CA GLY A 88 3.37 -19.69 3.44
C GLY A 88 2.63 -18.42 3.82
N TYR A 89 1.38 -18.36 3.41
CA TYR A 89 0.48 -17.26 3.68
C TYR A 89 -0.92 -17.82 3.88
N ALA A 90 -1.47 -17.65 5.07
CA ALA A 90 -2.72 -18.31 5.45
C ALA A 90 -2.65 -19.84 5.20
N ASP A 91 -3.53 -20.38 4.37
CA ASP A 91 -3.65 -21.78 3.97
C ASP A 91 -2.66 -22.21 2.88
N ASP A 92 -2.13 -21.26 2.10
CA ASP A 92 -1.13 -21.51 1.06
C ASP A 92 0.24 -21.81 1.70
N THR A 93 0.75 -23.04 1.48
CA THR A 93 2.09 -23.47 1.92
C THR A 93 3.00 -23.77 0.73
N ALA A 94 4.26 -23.33 0.81
CA ALA A 94 5.30 -23.56 -0.20
C ALA A 94 6.59 -24.13 0.41
N ILE A 95 7.24 -24.98 -0.39
CA ILE A 95 8.55 -25.58 -0.11
C ILE A 95 9.47 -25.24 -1.29
N LEU A 96 10.62 -24.65 -0.99
CA LEU A 96 11.67 -24.28 -1.92
C LEU A 96 12.94 -25.05 -1.57
N ARG A 97 13.46 -25.79 -2.56
CA ARG A 97 14.74 -26.50 -2.45
C ARG A 97 15.73 -26.01 -3.49
N THR A 98 16.95 -25.79 -3.01
CA THR A 98 18.11 -25.38 -3.83
C THR A 98 19.13 -26.51 -3.82
N GLY A 99 19.73 -26.79 -4.97
CA GLY A 99 20.71 -27.86 -5.14
C GLY A 99 21.45 -27.73 -6.47
N ARG A 100 22.35 -28.67 -6.77
CA ARG A 100 23.19 -28.59 -7.98
C ARG A 100 22.51 -29.13 -9.23
N THR A 101 21.55 -30.05 -9.04
CA THR A 101 20.80 -30.71 -10.13
C THR A 101 19.30 -30.75 -9.82
N LEU A 102 18.47 -30.76 -10.87
CA LEU A 102 17.01 -30.86 -10.72
C LEU A 102 16.56 -32.19 -10.10
N ARG A 103 17.29 -33.27 -10.39
CA ARG A 103 16.98 -34.60 -9.84
C ARG A 103 17.20 -34.65 -8.33
N GLU A 104 18.30 -34.06 -7.85
CA GLU A 104 18.60 -33.95 -6.43
C GLU A 104 17.54 -33.10 -5.71
N THR A 105 17.22 -31.91 -6.24
CA THR A 105 16.21 -31.03 -5.61
C THR A 105 14.82 -31.65 -5.62
N ALA A 106 14.42 -32.36 -6.68
CA ALA A 106 13.15 -33.07 -6.74
C ALA A 106 13.06 -34.21 -5.71
N LYS A 107 14.16 -34.96 -5.51
CA LYS A 107 14.24 -36.00 -4.47
C LYS A 107 14.12 -35.40 -3.07
N LEU A 108 14.83 -34.32 -2.79
CA LEU A 108 14.76 -33.62 -1.50
C LEU A 108 13.37 -33.02 -1.26
N ALA A 109 12.79 -32.36 -2.26
CA ALA A 109 11.44 -31.81 -2.17
C ALA A 109 10.39 -32.91 -1.93
N THR A 110 10.54 -34.08 -2.55
CA THR A 110 9.66 -35.24 -2.28
C THR A 110 9.76 -35.72 -0.83
N ALA A 111 10.97 -35.71 -0.24
CA ALA A 111 11.16 -36.05 1.16
C ALA A 111 10.50 -35.01 2.09
N ASP A 112 10.63 -33.71 1.79
CA ASP A 112 9.98 -32.66 2.57
C ASP A 112 8.45 -32.73 2.50
N VAL A 113 7.91 -32.98 1.32
CA VAL A 113 6.46 -33.15 1.13
C VAL A 113 5.97 -34.33 1.96
N ARG A 114 6.70 -35.45 1.97
CA ARG A 114 6.37 -36.61 2.80
C ARG A 114 6.39 -36.29 4.29
N GLU A 115 7.42 -35.60 4.76
CA GLU A 115 7.52 -35.15 6.15
C GLU A 115 6.35 -34.23 6.52
N LEU A 116 6.03 -33.27 5.64
CA LEU A 116 4.92 -32.33 5.83
C LEU A 116 3.57 -33.05 5.91
N ILE A 117 3.33 -34.03 5.03
CA ILE A 117 2.09 -34.83 5.04
C ILE A 117 2.00 -35.67 6.31
N SER A 118 3.10 -36.32 6.72
CA SER A 118 3.15 -37.12 7.95
C SER A 118 2.86 -36.26 9.18
N TRP A 119 3.49 -35.08 9.26
CA TRP A 119 3.22 -34.12 10.33
C TRP A 119 1.77 -33.62 10.28
N GLY A 120 1.25 -33.33 9.09
CA GLY A 120 -0.12 -32.91 8.88
C GLY A 120 -1.11 -33.93 9.43
N ALA A 121 -0.96 -35.20 9.05
CA ALA A 121 -1.80 -36.31 9.52
C ALA A 121 -1.75 -36.43 11.06
N ALA A 122 -0.55 -36.36 11.66
CA ALA A 122 -0.38 -36.37 13.11
C ALA A 122 -1.04 -35.17 13.81
N ASN A 123 -1.25 -34.06 13.09
CA ASN A 123 -1.84 -32.83 13.60
C ASN A 123 -3.25 -32.53 13.03
N GLY A 124 -3.86 -33.46 12.29
CA GLY A 124 -5.23 -33.30 11.81
C GLY A 124 -5.35 -32.25 10.71
N ILE A 125 -4.26 -32.03 9.98
CA ILE A 125 -4.19 -31.17 8.80
C ILE A 125 -4.01 -32.09 7.59
N THR A 126 -4.88 -31.92 6.60
CA THR A 126 -4.79 -32.64 5.33
C THR A 126 -4.38 -31.67 4.24
N PHE A 127 -3.45 -32.09 3.38
CA PHE A 127 -3.03 -31.30 2.23
C PHE A 127 -3.71 -31.85 0.98
N ASP A 128 -4.23 -30.95 0.14
CA ASP A 128 -4.89 -31.32 -1.10
C ASP A 128 -3.85 -31.73 -2.17
N PRO A 129 -3.83 -33.00 -2.61
CA PRO A 129 -2.92 -33.42 -3.66
C PRO A 129 -3.24 -32.77 -5.00
N GLU A 130 -4.50 -32.51 -5.34
CA GLU A 130 -4.90 -31.93 -6.63
C GLU A 130 -4.41 -30.50 -6.77
N LYS A 131 -4.50 -29.71 -5.70
CA LYS A 131 -3.99 -28.32 -5.65
C LYS A 131 -2.47 -28.20 -5.49
N THR A 132 -1.77 -29.33 -5.43
CA THR A 132 -0.30 -29.31 -5.35
C THR A 132 0.33 -29.11 -6.72
N GLU A 133 0.86 -27.92 -6.93
CA GLU A 133 1.65 -27.54 -8.10
C GLU A 133 3.15 -27.61 -7.80
N VAL A 134 3.94 -28.02 -8.80
CA VAL A 134 5.40 -28.17 -8.72
C VAL A 134 6.03 -27.37 -9.84
N MET A 135 7.17 -26.75 -9.57
CA MET A 135 7.89 -25.97 -10.57
C MET A 135 9.40 -25.99 -10.32
N HIS A 136 10.18 -26.12 -11.40
CA HIS A 136 11.64 -26.00 -11.36
C HIS A 136 12.09 -24.64 -11.88
N PHE A 137 13.04 -24.03 -11.18
CA PHE A 137 13.71 -22.80 -11.61
C PHE A 137 15.16 -23.13 -11.98
N SER A 138 15.53 -22.96 -13.25
CA SER A 138 16.90 -23.22 -13.72
C SER A 138 17.23 -22.40 -14.95
N HIS A 139 18.44 -21.85 -14.98
CA HIS A 139 19.02 -21.21 -16.16
C HIS A 139 19.70 -22.21 -17.11
N LYS A 140 20.00 -23.43 -16.64
CA LYS A 140 20.60 -24.47 -17.48
C LYS A 140 19.53 -25.04 -18.41
N LYS A 141 19.94 -25.32 -19.65
CA LYS A 141 19.15 -26.15 -20.58
C LYS A 141 19.27 -27.59 -20.11
N ASP A 142 18.40 -27.95 -19.18
CA ASP A 142 18.19 -29.32 -18.74
C ASP A 142 16.74 -29.68 -19.11
N ASP A 143 16.60 -30.62 -20.04
CA ASP A 143 15.31 -31.13 -20.50
C ASP A 143 14.73 -32.15 -19.52
N THR A 144 15.50 -32.60 -18.53
CA THR A 144 14.96 -33.44 -17.46
C THR A 144 14.08 -32.60 -16.53
N SER A 145 12.79 -32.92 -16.51
CA SER A 145 11.81 -32.30 -15.61
C SER A 145 11.36 -33.33 -14.56
N PRO A 146 12.24 -33.66 -13.59
CA PRO A 146 11.94 -34.70 -12.60
C PRO A 146 10.69 -34.33 -11.79
N SER A 147 9.80 -35.30 -11.62
CA SER A 147 8.58 -35.12 -10.84
C SER A 147 8.85 -35.11 -9.34
N VAL A 148 7.94 -34.49 -8.59
CA VAL A 148 7.91 -34.54 -7.12
C VAL A 148 6.66 -35.31 -6.70
N THR A 149 6.77 -36.17 -5.69
CA THR A 149 5.64 -37.03 -5.29
C THR A 149 4.90 -36.45 -4.08
N HIS A 150 3.58 -36.30 -4.18
CA HIS A 150 2.69 -35.96 -3.06
C HIS A 150 1.79 -37.17 -2.79
N GLY A 151 1.95 -37.83 -1.64
CA GLY A 151 1.02 -38.89 -1.20
C GLY A 151 0.92 -40.07 -2.19
N GLY A 152 2.01 -40.39 -2.89
CA GLY A 152 2.04 -41.41 -3.94
C GLY A 152 1.71 -40.89 -5.35
N ILE A 153 1.19 -39.67 -5.49
CA ILE A 153 0.87 -39.06 -6.79
C ILE A 153 2.08 -38.27 -7.30
N ALA A 154 2.60 -38.65 -8.47
CA ALA A 154 3.67 -37.91 -9.13
C ALA A 154 3.15 -36.61 -9.73
N LYS A 155 3.76 -35.49 -9.37
CA LYS A 155 3.45 -34.15 -9.88
C LYS A 155 4.50 -33.72 -10.89
N VAL A 156 4.04 -33.52 -12.13
CA VAL A 156 4.87 -33.03 -13.22
C VAL A 156 5.11 -31.53 -13.04
N PRO A 157 6.35 -31.05 -13.17
CA PRO A 157 6.66 -29.62 -13.08
C PRO A 157 5.92 -28.80 -14.15
N ALA A 158 5.27 -27.71 -13.74
CA ALA A 158 4.60 -26.78 -14.63
C ALA A 158 5.57 -25.74 -15.23
N GLU A 159 5.25 -25.24 -16.42
CA GLU A 159 6.00 -24.16 -17.08
C GLU A 159 5.82 -22.79 -16.42
N ALA A 160 4.67 -22.58 -15.78
CA ALA A 160 4.40 -21.39 -14.98
C ALA A 160 3.43 -21.69 -13.83
N ILE A 161 3.76 -21.22 -12.63
CA ILE A 161 2.97 -21.39 -11.40
C ILE A 161 2.41 -20.04 -10.94
N ARG A 162 1.22 -20.02 -10.34
CA ARG A 162 0.67 -18.81 -9.72
C ARG A 162 0.81 -18.89 -8.20
N TRP A 163 1.53 -17.94 -7.61
CA TRP A 163 1.71 -17.85 -6.17
C TRP A 163 1.34 -16.44 -5.67
N LEU A 164 0.40 -16.34 -4.73
CA LEU A 164 -0.07 -15.07 -4.14
C LEU A 164 -0.40 -13.97 -5.17
N GLY A 165 -0.96 -14.37 -6.32
CA GLY A 165 -1.33 -13.45 -7.40
C GLY A 165 -0.24 -13.16 -8.44
N ILE A 166 0.98 -13.67 -8.26
CA ILE A 166 2.11 -13.50 -9.19
C ILE A 166 2.32 -14.80 -9.98
N TRP A 167 2.49 -14.70 -11.30
CA TRP A 167 2.89 -15.84 -12.11
C TRP A 167 4.42 -15.90 -12.24
N LEU A 168 5.00 -17.03 -11.87
CA LEU A 168 6.43 -17.30 -11.98
C LEU A 168 6.65 -18.29 -13.14
N ASP A 169 7.50 -17.95 -14.11
CA ASP A 169 7.95 -18.86 -15.18
C ASP A 169 9.34 -19.46 -14.86
N LYS A 170 9.72 -20.54 -15.55
CA LYS A 170 10.95 -21.34 -15.28
C LYS A 170 12.23 -20.50 -15.22
N LYS A 171 12.26 -19.40 -15.97
CA LYS A 171 13.41 -18.48 -16.09
C LYS A 171 13.21 -17.18 -15.30
N LEU A 172 12.13 -17.05 -14.53
CA LEU A 172 11.74 -15.85 -13.78
C LEU A 172 11.73 -14.59 -14.68
N THR A 173 11.27 -14.73 -15.91
CA THR A 173 11.16 -13.63 -16.88
C THR A 173 9.91 -12.78 -16.68
N PHE A 174 8.93 -13.29 -15.93
CA PHE A 174 7.59 -12.75 -15.70
C PHE A 174 6.77 -12.53 -16.98
N ARG A 175 7.12 -13.22 -18.07
CA ARG A 175 6.38 -13.12 -19.35
C ARG A 175 4.93 -13.53 -19.19
N THR A 176 4.70 -14.71 -18.63
CA THR A 176 3.36 -15.27 -18.41
C THR A 176 2.52 -14.38 -17.51
N HIS A 177 3.15 -13.76 -16.49
CA HIS A 177 2.50 -12.80 -15.60
C HIS A 177 1.95 -11.62 -16.36
N ILE A 178 2.82 -10.94 -17.13
CA ILE A 178 2.46 -9.74 -17.86
C ILE A 178 1.41 -10.05 -18.93
N GLU A 179 1.53 -11.17 -19.65
CA GLU A 179 0.57 -11.56 -20.68
C GLU A 179 -0.82 -11.87 -20.10
N LYS A 180 -0.90 -12.62 -19.00
CA LYS A 180 -2.18 -12.93 -18.34
C LYS A 180 -2.84 -11.67 -17.80
N TRP A 181 -2.07 -10.77 -17.18
CA TRP A 181 -2.61 -9.51 -16.67
C TRP A 181 -2.99 -8.53 -17.79
N ALA A 182 -2.21 -8.43 -18.86
CA ALA A 182 -2.54 -7.65 -20.04
C ALA A 182 -3.84 -8.15 -20.69
N ALA A 183 -4.02 -9.47 -20.83
CA ALA A 183 -5.25 -10.05 -21.36
C ALA A 183 -6.46 -9.74 -20.47
N LYS A 184 -6.32 -9.89 -19.14
CA LYS A 184 -7.36 -9.53 -18.18
C LYS A 184 -7.72 -8.04 -18.24
N ALA A 185 -6.72 -7.16 -18.31
CA ALA A 185 -6.92 -5.72 -18.42
C ALA A 185 -7.53 -5.34 -19.78
N LYS A 186 -7.21 -6.05 -20.86
CA LYS A 186 -7.81 -5.86 -22.18
C LYS A 186 -9.29 -6.24 -22.19
N LYS A 187 -9.67 -7.34 -21.54
CA LYS A 187 -11.08 -7.75 -21.38
C LYS A 187 -11.87 -6.69 -20.61
N ALA A 188 -11.32 -6.25 -19.49
CA ALA A 188 -11.85 -5.15 -18.68
C ALA A 188 -12.06 -3.86 -19.48
N ALA A 189 -11.02 -3.39 -20.17
CA ALA A 189 -11.11 -2.23 -21.05
C ALA A 189 -12.15 -2.41 -22.17
N GLY A 190 -12.32 -3.64 -22.66
CA GLY A 190 -13.37 -4.01 -23.60
C GLY A 190 -14.78 -3.82 -23.02
N HIS A 191 -15.02 -4.29 -21.78
CA HIS A 191 -16.31 -4.08 -21.11
C HIS A 191 -16.59 -2.60 -20.85
N LEU A 192 -15.60 -1.84 -20.36
CA LEU A 192 -15.73 -0.40 -20.15
C LEU A 192 -16.07 0.32 -21.45
N HIS A 193 -15.39 -0.03 -22.55
CA HIS A 193 -15.69 0.53 -23.86
C HIS A 193 -17.07 0.08 -24.38
N GLY A 194 -17.58 -1.09 -23.99
CA GLY A 194 -18.94 -1.51 -24.35
C GLY A 194 -20.03 -0.74 -23.61
N LEU A 195 -19.74 -0.26 -22.40
CA LEU A 195 -20.65 0.53 -21.57
C LEU A 195 -20.64 2.03 -21.91
N CYS A 196 -19.62 2.49 -22.62
CA CYS A 196 -19.41 3.89 -22.97
C CYS A 196 -19.56 4.12 -24.47
N ASN A 197 -20.33 5.13 -24.85
CA ASN A 197 -20.37 5.68 -26.20
C ASN A 197 -20.31 7.22 -26.12
N THR A 198 -20.03 7.87 -27.25
CA THR A 198 -19.99 9.33 -27.39
C THR A 198 -21.29 10.01 -26.97
N LYS A 199 -22.43 9.30 -27.05
CA LYS A 199 -23.77 9.84 -26.73
C LYS A 199 -24.33 9.41 -25.37
N HIS A 200 -23.98 8.21 -24.90
CA HIS A 200 -24.55 7.61 -23.70
C HIS A 200 -23.48 6.83 -22.94
N GLY A 201 -23.53 6.89 -21.62
CA GLY A 201 -22.65 6.13 -20.76
C GLY A 201 -22.63 6.66 -19.33
N PRO A 202 -21.93 5.98 -18.42
CA PRO A 202 -21.69 6.47 -17.08
C PRO A 202 -20.86 7.76 -17.10
N LEU A 203 -20.95 8.55 -16.02
CA LEU A 203 -20.13 9.76 -15.85
C LEU A 203 -18.63 9.45 -16.10
N PRO A 204 -17.90 10.26 -16.89
CA PRO A 204 -16.48 10.02 -17.18
C PRO A 204 -15.62 9.84 -15.92
N ALA A 205 -15.94 10.54 -14.83
CA ALA A 205 -15.28 10.37 -13.54
C ALA A 205 -15.45 8.95 -12.95
N ALA A 206 -16.64 8.33 -13.12
CA ALA A 206 -16.91 6.97 -12.69
C ALA A 206 -16.19 5.94 -13.56
N VAL A 207 -16.18 6.14 -14.88
CA VAL A 207 -15.44 5.29 -15.83
C VAL A 207 -13.95 5.38 -15.58
N ARG A 208 -13.42 6.58 -15.31
CA ARG A 208 -12.03 6.78 -14.90
C ARG A 208 -11.69 6.03 -13.63
N ARG A 209 -12.53 6.15 -12.59
CA ARG A 209 -12.35 5.35 -11.36
C ARG A 209 -12.36 3.86 -11.65
N ALA A 210 -13.30 3.36 -12.44
CA ALA A 210 -13.38 1.95 -12.81
C ALA A 210 -12.15 1.50 -13.61
N ALA A 211 -11.68 2.29 -14.57
CA ALA A 211 -10.46 2.01 -15.33
C ALA A 211 -9.23 1.99 -14.41
N THR A 212 -9.08 2.95 -13.49
CA THR A 212 -7.97 2.98 -12.54
C THR A 212 -8.02 1.83 -11.54
N LEU A 213 -9.20 1.49 -11.00
CA LEU A 213 -9.41 0.40 -10.05
C LEU A 213 -9.29 -0.98 -10.69
N ASP A 214 -9.69 -1.12 -11.95
CA ASP A 214 -9.69 -2.43 -12.61
C ASP A 214 -8.40 -2.69 -13.37
N THR A 215 -7.77 -1.68 -13.95
CA THR A 215 -6.51 -1.86 -14.67
C THR A 215 -5.28 -1.60 -13.80
N GLY A 216 -5.37 -0.68 -12.82
CA GLY A 216 -4.29 -0.36 -11.90
C GLY A 216 -3.77 -1.59 -11.14
N PRO A 217 -4.50 -2.19 -10.20
CA PRO A 217 -4.02 -3.36 -9.45
C PRO A 217 -3.47 -4.49 -10.34
N ARG A 218 -4.03 -4.67 -11.54
CA ARG A 218 -3.63 -5.68 -12.52
C ARG A 218 -2.27 -5.42 -13.18
N TYR A 219 -1.91 -4.16 -13.43
CA TYR A 219 -0.57 -3.80 -13.93
C TYR A 219 0.48 -3.72 -12.81
N HIS A 220 0.05 -3.50 -11.56
CA HIS A 220 0.93 -3.17 -10.45
C HIS A 220 1.25 -4.38 -9.55
N THR A 221 0.49 -5.48 -9.66
CA THR A 221 0.74 -6.70 -8.89
C THR A 221 2.09 -7.29 -9.28
N GLY A 222 3.01 -7.41 -8.33
CA GLY A 222 4.33 -8.00 -8.54
C GLY A 222 5.34 -7.09 -9.26
N THR A 223 5.04 -5.81 -9.52
CA THR A 223 6.00 -4.86 -10.12
C THR A 223 7.32 -4.80 -9.34
N GLU A 224 7.23 -4.94 -8.03
CA GLU A 224 8.31 -4.99 -7.06
C GLU A 224 9.26 -6.19 -7.31
N SER A 225 8.74 -7.27 -7.92
CA SER A 225 9.44 -8.54 -8.16
C SER A 225 10.16 -8.59 -9.51
N TYR A 226 9.73 -7.82 -10.52
CA TYR A 226 10.28 -7.90 -11.89
C TYR A 226 10.90 -6.60 -12.42
N THR A 227 10.71 -5.46 -11.74
CA THR A 227 11.50 -4.24 -12.03
C THR A 227 12.85 -4.37 -11.32
N ALA A 228 13.97 -4.35 -12.08
CA ALA A 228 15.29 -4.50 -11.47
C ALA A 228 15.63 -3.31 -10.55
N TRP A 229 16.27 -3.66 -9.43
CA TRP A 229 16.85 -2.74 -8.47
C TRP A 229 18.36 -2.64 -8.66
N HIS A 230 18.85 -2.27 -9.85
CA HIS A 230 20.27 -1.93 -10.04
C HIS A 230 20.46 -0.94 -11.20
N GLY A 231 21.05 0.23 -10.88
CA GLY A 231 21.54 1.21 -11.85
C GLY A 231 20.50 2.19 -12.39
N THR A 232 20.95 3.07 -13.28
CA THR A 232 20.19 4.15 -13.93
C THR A 232 19.09 3.69 -14.89
N LYS A 233 18.90 2.37 -15.07
CA LYS A 233 17.91 1.79 -15.99
C LYS A 233 16.60 1.51 -15.25
N LYS A 234 15.54 2.24 -15.62
CA LYS A 234 14.20 2.18 -14.99
C LYS A 234 13.51 0.81 -15.13
N VAL A 235 13.90 -0.03 -16.09
CA VAL A 235 13.38 -1.39 -16.33
C VAL A 235 14.50 -2.30 -16.85
N ARG A 236 14.48 -3.61 -16.55
CA ARG A 236 15.38 -4.58 -17.23
C ARG A 236 15.13 -4.51 -18.74
N PRO A 237 16.16 -4.41 -19.61
CA PRO A 237 15.97 -4.41 -21.06
C PRO A 237 15.16 -5.62 -21.55
N GLN A 238 15.34 -6.76 -20.88
CA GLN A 238 14.64 -8.02 -21.12
C GLN A 238 13.14 -7.97 -20.82
N ILE A 239 12.64 -6.98 -20.07
CA ILE A 239 11.23 -6.87 -19.65
C ILE A 239 10.57 -5.62 -20.27
N GLN A 240 11.35 -4.70 -20.86
CA GLN A 240 10.82 -3.50 -21.52
C GLN A 240 9.77 -3.83 -22.57
N HIS A 241 10.06 -4.80 -23.45
CA HIS A 241 9.11 -5.26 -24.47
C HIS A 241 7.80 -5.85 -23.90
N LEU A 242 7.80 -6.30 -22.64
CA LEU A 242 6.61 -6.77 -21.92
C LEU A 242 5.82 -5.59 -21.35
N VAL A 243 6.50 -4.57 -20.82
CA VAL A 243 5.89 -3.30 -20.38
C VAL A 243 5.21 -2.60 -21.57
N ASP A 244 5.84 -2.63 -22.75
CA ASP A 244 5.29 -2.03 -23.97
C ASP A 244 3.98 -2.71 -24.41
N LYS A 245 3.71 -3.96 -24.00
CA LYS A 245 2.42 -4.64 -24.24
C LYS A 245 1.28 -4.05 -23.41
N LEU A 246 1.57 -3.35 -22.31
CA LEU A 246 0.56 -2.78 -21.41
C LEU A 246 0.02 -1.44 -21.93
N ASP A 247 0.85 -0.67 -22.63
CA ASP A 247 0.48 0.65 -23.17
C ASP A 247 -0.74 0.61 -24.12
N PRO A 248 -0.83 -0.31 -25.11
CA PRO A 248 -2.03 -0.44 -25.94
C PRO A 248 -3.30 -0.74 -25.12
N VAL A 249 -3.18 -1.50 -24.04
CA VAL A 249 -4.31 -1.88 -23.18
C VAL A 249 -4.77 -0.66 -22.38
N LEU A 250 -3.83 0.10 -21.81
CA LEU A 250 -4.12 1.35 -21.12
C LEU A 250 -4.77 2.37 -22.05
N ARG A 251 -4.25 2.55 -23.28
CA ARG A 251 -4.86 3.44 -24.28
C ARG A 251 -6.28 3.04 -24.64
N ARG A 252 -6.56 1.72 -24.71
CA ARG A 252 -7.92 1.23 -24.94
C ARG A 252 -8.86 1.59 -23.78
N ALA A 253 -8.39 1.49 -22.54
CA ALA A 253 -9.16 1.90 -21.37
C ALA A 253 -9.39 3.42 -21.34
N ILE A 254 -8.37 4.23 -21.68
CA ILE A 254 -8.48 5.69 -21.74
C ILE A 254 -9.53 6.12 -22.77
N ARG A 255 -9.57 5.47 -23.94
CA ARG A 255 -10.60 5.72 -24.96
C ARG A 255 -12.02 5.35 -24.53
N ALA A 256 -12.20 4.57 -23.47
CA ALA A 256 -13.52 4.36 -22.88
C ALA A 256 -13.93 5.51 -21.94
N ILE A 257 -12.95 6.25 -21.41
CA ILE A 257 -13.17 7.40 -20.51
C ILE A 257 -13.47 8.66 -21.33
N LEU A 258 -12.69 8.87 -22.39
CA LEU A 258 -12.73 10.07 -23.20
C LEU A 258 -13.48 9.81 -24.52
N PRO A 259 -14.43 10.66 -24.92
CA PRO A 259 -15.11 10.57 -26.21
C PRO A 259 -14.21 11.10 -27.36
N VAL A 260 -13.03 10.49 -27.53
CA VAL A 260 -11.99 10.96 -28.47
C VAL A 260 -11.84 10.02 -29.67
N TRP A 261 -11.44 10.58 -30.81
CA TRP A 261 -11.22 9.84 -32.03
C TRP A 261 -10.01 8.89 -31.91
N LYS A 262 -10.02 7.81 -32.72
CA LYS A 262 -8.89 6.85 -32.78
C LYS A 262 -7.58 7.50 -33.25
N THR A 263 -7.67 8.61 -33.97
CA THR A 263 -6.57 9.40 -34.56
C THR A 263 -5.97 10.43 -33.60
N THR A 264 -6.61 10.70 -32.46
CA THR A 264 -6.10 11.68 -31.49
C THR A 264 -4.69 11.30 -31.01
N PRO A 265 -3.75 12.25 -30.96
CA PRO A 265 -2.41 12.03 -30.42
C PRO A 265 -2.37 11.35 -29.04
N VAL A 266 -1.44 10.41 -28.85
CA VAL A 266 -1.28 9.68 -27.58
C VAL A 266 -1.05 10.58 -26.36
N PRO A 267 -0.23 11.65 -26.43
CA PRO A 267 -0.03 12.55 -25.28
C PRO A 267 -1.35 13.17 -24.79
N ILE A 268 -2.26 13.51 -25.72
CA ILE A 268 -3.56 14.09 -25.42
C ILE A 268 -4.45 13.10 -24.65
N TYR A 269 -4.39 11.80 -24.99
CA TYR A 269 -5.10 10.76 -24.23
C TYR A 269 -4.72 10.79 -22.75
N HIS A 270 -3.42 10.85 -22.48
CA HIS A 270 -2.90 10.82 -21.13
C HIS A 270 -3.26 12.11 -20.38
N GLN A 271 -3.06 13.27 -21.02
CA GLN A 271 -3.39 14.59 -20.45
C GLN A 271 -4.87 14.70 -20.07
N GLU A 272 -5.78 14.48 -21.02
CA GLU A 272 -7.22 14.68 -20.82
C GLU A 272 -7.83 13.66 -19.85
N SER A 273 -7.31 12.42 -19.83
CA SER A 273 -7.79 11.40 -18.88
C SER A 273 -7.24 11.63 -17.47
N GLY A 274 -6.14 12.36 -17.34
CA GLY A 274 -5.37 12.45 -16.09
C GLY A 274 -4.72 11.13 -15.70
N ILE A 275 -4.55 10.19 -16.64
CA ILE A 275 -3.93 8.89 -16.40
C ILE A 275 -2.51 8.87 -16.99
N PRO A 276 -1.45 8.76 -16.17
CA PRO A 276 -0.08 8.69 -16.66
C PRO A 276 0.20 7.45 -17.54
N PRO A 277 1.15 7.52 -18.49
CA PRO A 277 1.69 6.36 -19.20
C PRO A 277 2.21 5.26 -18.27
N VAL A 278 2.22 4.00 -18.73
CA VAL A 278 2.63 2.85 -17.92
C VAL A 278 4.03 3.02 -17.30
N PRO A 279 5.07 3.50 -18.01
CA PRO A 279 6.39 3.70 -17.40
C PRO A 279 6.38 4.63 -16.19
N LEU A 280 5.57 5.70 -16.22
CA LEU A 280 5.45 6.63 -15.09
C LEU A 280 4.67 6.01 -13.91
N LEU A 281 3.66 5.19 -14.21
CA LEU A 281 2.92 4.44 -13.18
C LEU A 281 3.82 3.42 -12.46
N LEU A 282 4.62 2.67 -13.21
CA LEU A 282 5.56 1.70 -12.66
C LEU A 282 6.65 2.38 -11.81
N GLU A 283 7.17 3.53 -12.27
CA GLU A 283 8.15 4.31 -11.52
C GLU A 283 7.56 4.87 -10.22
N ALA A 284 6.36 5.43 -10.26
CA ALA A 284 5.68 5.91 -9.05
C ALA A 284 5.44 4.75 -8.04
N ARG A 285 5.13 3.55 -8.54
CA ARG A 285 4.98 2.35 -7.70
C ARG A 285 6.30 1.91 -7.09
N ARG A 286 7.38 1.91 -7.89
CA ARG A 286 8.74 1.59 -7.43
C ARG A 286 9.15 2.48 -6.27
N ILE A 287 8.94 3.79 -6.39
CA ILE A 287 9.31 4.72 -5.33
C ILE A 287 8.45 4.53 -4.07
N ARG A 288 7.13 4.30 -4.22
CA ARG A 288 6.25 3.98 -3.08
C ARG A 288 6.67 2.70 -2.36
N PHE A 289 7.08 1.68 -3.11
CA PHE A 289 7.60 0.45 -2.51
C PHE A 289 8.94 0.68 -1.80
N ALA A 290 9.86 1.44 -2.39
CA ALA A 290 11.10 1.83 -1.74
C ALA A 290 10.86 2.58 -0.43
N ALA A 291 9.91 3.52 -0.43
CA ALA A 291 9.48 4.25 0.77
C ALA A 291 8.90 3.28 1.82
N ARG A 292 8.03 2.36 1.41
CA ARG A 292 7.51 1.30 2.29
C ARG A 292 8.63 0.46 2.89
N LEU A 293 9.63 0.04 2.10
CA LEU A 293 10.76 -0.73 2.62
C LEU A 293 11.54 0.03 3.70
N LYS A 294 11.69 1.36 3.55
CA LYS A 294 12.32 2.22 4.56
C LYS A 294 11.49 2.41 5.83
N SER A 295 10.17 2.24 5.76
CA SER A 295 9.27 2.34 6.91
C SER A 295 9.08 1.01 7.64
N LEU A 296 9.66 -0.09 7.14
CA LEU A 296 9.59 -1.37 7.82
C LEU A 296 10.53 -1.39 9.02
N ASP A 297 10.10 -2.09 10.07
CA ASP A 297 10.92 -2.39 11.24
C ASP A 297 12.27 -3.01 10.82
N LEU A 298 13.35 -2.69 11.54
CA LEU A 298 14.71 -3.20 11.24
C LEU A 298 14.79 -4.73 11.32
N ALA A 299 13.94 -5.38 12.11
CA ALA A 299 13.79 -6.84 12.18
C ALA A 299 13.13 -7.44 10.94
N HIS A 300 12.46 -6.62 10.13
CA HIS A 300 11.70 -7.12 8.99
C HIS A 300 12.65 -7.76 7.95
N PRO A 301 12.37 -8.98 7.46
CA PRO A 301 13.28 -9.68 6.54
C PRO A 301 13.65 -8.89 5.27
N LEU A 302 12.69 -8.12 4.73
CA LEU A 302 12.95 -7.23 3.59
C LEU A 302 13.80 -6.01 3.94
N ALA A 303 13.67 -5.47 5.16
CA ALA A 303 14.49 -4.34 5.61
C ALA A 303 15.95 -4.80 5.79
N GLN A 304 16.16 -5.97 6.42
CA GLN A 304 17.47 -6.60 6.61
C GLN A 304 18.22 -6.81 5.27
N ARG A 305 17.51 -7.20 4.21
CA ARG A 305 18.09 -7.37 2.86
C ARG A 305 18.51 -6.05 2.20
N THR A 306 18.04 -4.92 2.71
CA THR A 306 18.29 -3.58 2.16
C THR A 306 19.12 -2.67 3.08
N ALA A 307 19.46 -3.12 4.29
CA ALA A 307 20.17 -2.34 5.28
C ALA A 307 21.71 -2.42 5.09
N PRO A 308 22.46 -1.32 5.18
CA PRO A 308 23.82 -1.34 5.70
C PRO A 308 23.75 -1.51 7.22
N THR A 309 24.52 -2.45 7.77
CA THR A 309 24.46 -2.98 9.15
C THR A 309 24.35 -1.89 10.22
N PRO A 310 23.32 -1.90 11.09
CA PRO A 310 23.37 -1.16 12.35
C PRO A 310 22.89 -1.95 13.59
N ILE A 311 23.37 -1.47 14.72
CA ILE A 311 23.29 -1.99 16.09
C ILE A 311 21.86 -1.83 16.67
N ARG A 312 21.39 -2.84 17.40
CA ARG A 312 20.06 -2.93 18.03
C ARG A 312 20.11 -2.57 19.52
N THR A 313 19.11 -1.81 19.97
CA THR A 313 18.62 -1.81 21.35
C THR A 313 17.10 -1.69 21.31
N ALA A 314 16.39 -2.43 22.16
CA ALA A 314 14.93 -2.54 22.18
C ALA A 314 14.41 -2.45 23.61
N LEU A 315 13.33 -1.70 23.87
CA LEU A 315 12.55 -1.75 25.12
C LEU A 315 11.05 -1.43 24.88
N PHE A 316 10.23 -1.99 25.78
CA PHE A 316 8.75 -2.01 25.79
C PHE A 316 8.16 -0.78 26.50
N LEU A 317 6.90 -0.41 26.16
CA LEU A 317 6.13 0.68 26.80
C LEU A 317 4.73 0.19 27.21
N SER A 318 4.23 0.72 28.33
CA SER A 318 2.88 0.52 28.89
C SER A 318 2.16 1.86 29.07
N ASP A 319 0.85 1.88 28.80
CA ASP A 319 -0.01 3.07 28.70
C ASP A 319 -0.46 3.67 30.04
N CYS A 320 -0.56 5.01 30.11
CA CYS A 320 -1.31 5.77 31.12
C CYS A 320 -2.12 6.92 30.48
N PRO A 321 -3.24 7.40 31.10
CA PRO A 321 -4.18 8.33 30.48
C PRO A 321 -3.93 9.82 30.80
N ARG A 322 -4.54 10.67 29.97
CA ARG A 322 -4.37 12.13 29.81
C ARG A 322 -4.96 13.00 30.96
N PRO A 323 -4.36 14.19 31.19
CA PRO A 323 -5.09 15.37 31.67
C PRO A 323 -4.96 16.62 30.76
N THR A 324 -5.83 17.61 31.02
CA THR A 324 -6.20 18.81 30.22
C THR A 324 -5.48 20.12 30.63
N VAL A 325 -5.81 21.21 29.90
CA VAL A 325 -5.25 22.58 29.72
C VAL A 325 -4.74 23.41 30.93
N GLU A 326 -5.28 23.22 32.11
CA GLU A 326 -5.29 24.29 33.13
C GLU A 326 -4.52 23.86 34.38
N GLY A 327 -3.34 24.44 34.62
CA GLY A 327 -2.56 24.21 35.84
C GLY A 327 -1.07 23.91 35.67
N ILE A 328 -0.33 24.61 34.80
CA ILE A 328 1.14 24.54 34.82
C ILE A 328 1.62 25.31 36.06
N SER A 329 2.24 24.62 37.01
CA SER A 329 2.85 25.26 38.19
C SER A 329 4.10 26.07 37.76
N PRO A 330 4.41 27.23 38.39
CA PRO A 330 5.58 28.04 38.04
C PRO A 330 6.92 27.29 38.10
N ASP A 331 6.99 26.26 38.96
CA ASP A 331 8.20 25.47 39.20
C ASP A 331 8.47 24.39 38.12
N GLU A 332 7.51 24.14 37.21
CA GLU A 332 7.64 23.11 36.16
C GLU A 332 8.56 23.55 35.01
N LEU A 333 9.30 22.59 34.45
CA LEU A 333 10.13 22.82 33.27
C LEU A 333 9.27 22.76 32.02
N VAL A 334 9.25 23.83 31.22
CA VAL A 334 8.47 23.91 29.98
C VAL A 334 9.41 23.93 28.77
N VAL A 335 9.31 22.90 27.93
CA VAL A 335 10.03 22.79 26.65
C VAL A 335 9.10 23.27 25.54
N TYR A 336 9.47 24.33 24.84
CA TYR A 336 8.84 24.74 23.59
C TYR A 336 9.67 24.21 22.42
N SER A 337 9.02 23.65 21.41
CA SER A 337 9.69 23.19 20.19
C SER A 337 8.89 23.50 18.94
N ASP A 338 9.59 23.83 17.86
CA ASP A 338 8.99 24.11 16.56
C ASP A 338 9.87 23.59 15.40
N GLY A 339 9.27 23.45 14.22
CA GLY A 339 9.91 23.07 12.97
C GLY A 339 9.62 24.09 11.86
N SER A 340 10.63 24.40 11.04
CA SER A 340 10.48 25.35 9.94
C SER A 340 11.09 24.81 8.64
N GLN A 341 10.66 25.37 7.51
CA GLN A 341 11.19 25.04 6.18
C GLN A 341 11.31 26.30 5.31
N LEU A 342 12.51 26.55 4.78
CA LEU A 342 12.77 27.64 3.84
C LEU A 342 12.32 27.28 2.41
N PRO A 343 12.13 28.28 1.52
CA PRO A 343 11.69 28.07 0.12
C PRO A 343 12.58 27.11 -0.71
N GLY A 344 13.84 26.90 -0.29
CA GLY A 344 14.76 25.94 -0.90
C GLY A 344 14.61 24.49 -0.44
N GLY A 345 13.65 24.17 0.44
CA GLY A 345 13.45 22.84 1.04
C GLY A 345 14.36 22.56 2.24
N ALA A 346 15.19 23.52 2.63
CA ALA A 346 15.99 23.48 3.85
C ALA A 346 15.07 23.46 5.08
N THR A 347 15.13 22.36 5.85
CA THR A 347 14.24 22.13 6.98
C THR A 347 15.06 22.04 8.27
N GLY A 348 14.65 22.77 9.29
CA GLY A 348 15.34 22.86 10.58
C GLY A 348 14.37 22.87 11.75
N TYR A 349 14.88 22.53 12.92
CA TYR A 349 14.14 22.50 14.18
C TYR A 349 14.72 23.49 15.19
N GLY A 350 13.90 23.94 16.12
CA GLY A 350 14.28 24.79 17.24
C GLY A 350 13.61 24.31 18.53
N TYR A 351 14.29 24.51 19.65
CA TYR A 351 13.70 24.30 20.97
C TYR A 351 14.21 25.33 21.99
N ALA A 352 13.37 25.65 22.96
CA ALA A 352 13.70 26.49 24.10
C ALA A 352 13.11 25.89 25.39
N VAL A 353 13.93 25.73 26.42
CA VAL A 353 13.52 25.23 27.73
C VAL A 353 13.43 26.39 28.71
N HIS A 354 12.29 26.53 29.36
CA HIS A 354 11.96 27.61 30.28
C HIS A 354 11.60 27.06 31.66
N GLN A 355 11.94 27.81 32.71
CA GLN A 355 11.44 27.61 34.08
C GLN A 355 11.20 28.99 34.67
N ASN A 356 10.10 29.20 35.41
CA ASN A 356 9.75 30.52 35.96
C ASN A 356 9.79 31.65 34.91
N SER A 357 9.37 31.36 33.67
CA SER A 357 9.41 32.29 32.52
C SER A 357 10.81 32.79 32.11
N VAL A 358 11.87 32.13 32.56
CA VAL A 358 13.25 32.39 32.16
C VAL A 358 13.76 31.24 31.29
N THR A 359 14.41 31.56 30.18
CA THR A 359 15.08 30.56 29.33
C THR A 359 16.30 30.00 30.05
N ILE A 360 16.31 28.68 30.27
CA ILE A 360 17.45 27.96 30.86
C ILE A 360 18.42 27.54 29.75
N CYS A 361 17.88 26.96 28.68
CA CYS A 361 18.68 26.53 27.55
C CYS A 361 17.85 26.53 26.27
N GLU A 362 18.55 26.63 25.15
CA GLU A 362 17.95 26.68 23.82
C GLU A 362 18.87 26.01 22.82
N GLY A 363 18.31 25.59 21.69
CA GLY A 363 19.07 24.98 20.62
C GLY A 363 18.32 24.97 19.31
N SER A 364 19.08 24.80 18.23
CA SER A 364 18.53 24.62 16.89
C SER A 364 19.41 23.66 16.10
N GLY A 365 18.84 23.07 15.05
CA GLY A 365 19.57 22.14 14.20
C GLY A 365 18.97 22.03 12.80
N ARG A 366 19.82 21.62 11.86
CA ARG A 366 19.45 21.34 10.48
C ARG A 366 19.17 19.86 10.31
N LEU A 367 18.02 19.51 9.74
CA LEU A 367 17.78 18.16 9.26
C LEU A 367 18.29 18.02 7.82
N GLY A 368 18.52 16.77 7.40
CA GLY A 368 18.65 16.43 5.98
C GLY A 368 17.37 16.74 5.20
N PRO A 369 17.16 16.10 4.03
CA PRO A 369 15.96 16.35 3.26
C PRO A 369 14.72 15.83 4.02
N ALA A 370 13.96 16.75 4.60
CA ALA A 370 12.91 16.47 5.59
C ALA A 370 11.68 17.35 5.35
N GLU A 371 10.57 17.02 5.98
CA GLU A 371 9.38 17.88 6.04
C GLU A 371 9.30 18.59 7.38
N VAL A 372 8.54 19.69 7.46
CA VAL A 372 8.34 20.47 8.70
C VAL A 372 7.92 19.57 9.87
N PHE A 373 7.01 18.62 9.63
CA PHE A 373 6.58 17.63 10.60
C PHE A 373 7.73 16.80 11.21
N ASP A 374 8.76 16.47 10.41
CA ASP A 374 9.92 15.73 10.90
C ASP A 374 10.81 16.62 11.78
N ALA A 375 10.88 17.92 11.47
CA ALA A 375 11.59 18.90 12.27
C ALA A 375 10.93 19.15 13.62
N GLU A 376 9.60 19.27 13.68
CA GLU A 376 8.87 19.39 14.94
C GLU A 376 9.14 18.19 15.87
N ALA A 377 9.12 16.97 15.32
CA ALA A 377 9.42 15.76 16.08
C ALA A 377 10.88 15.74 16.60
N ALA A 378 11.83 16.20 15.77
CA ALA A 378 13.24 16.32 16.17
C ALA A 378 13.44 17.41 17.23
N GLY A 379 12.78 18.55 17.09
CA GLY A 379 12.82 19.66 18.06
C GLY A 379 12.30 19.23 19.42
N ALA A 380 11.17 18.52 19.48
CA ALA A 380 10.64 18.00 20.73
C ALA A 380 11.58 16.98 21.39
N LEU A 381 12.21 16.10 20.61
CA LEU A 381 13.18 15.11 21.13
C LEU A 381 14.43 15.78 21.69
N GLU A 382 15.04 16.70 20.95
CA GLU A 382 16.27 17.37 21.42
C GLU A 382 15.98 18.35 22.56
N GLY A 383 14.83 19.02 22.55
CA GLY A 383 14.35 19.84 23.67
C GLY A 383 14.12 19.02 24.93
N LEU A 384 13.50 17.83 24.80
CA LEU A 384 13.34 16.93 25.94
C LEU A 384 14.69 16.44 26.47
N ARG A 385 15.63 16.08 25.59
CA ARG A 385 16.98 15.68 25.99
C ARG A 385 17.75 16.79 26.69
N ALA A 386 17.54 18.04 26.29
CA ALA A 386 18.13 19.19 26.94
C ALA A 386 17.54 19.38 28.34
N ALA A 387 16.21 19.27 28.47
CA ALA A 387 15.53 19.41 29.76
C ALA A 387 15.96 18.35 30.79
N VAL A 388 16.06 17.08 30.38
CA VAL A 388 16.46 15.97 31.27
C VAL A 388 17.91 16.09 31.77
N LYS A 389 18.77 16.87 31.09
CA LYS A 389 20.16 17.09 31.50
C LYS A 389 20.32 18.23 32.53
N ILE A 390 19.27 19.00 32.80
CA ILE A 390 19.32 20.11 33.76
C ILE A 390 19.41 19.51 35.18
N PRO A 391 20.38 19.93 36.01
CA PRO A 391 20.41 19.56 37.43
C PRO A 391 19.07 19.93 38.08
N ASP A 392 18.50 19.05 38.92
CA ASP A 392 17.16 19.16 39.52
C ASP A 392 15.97 18.77 38.61
N ALA A 393 16.19 18.31 37.38
CA ALA A 393 15.10 17.84 36.50
C ALA A 393 14.51 16.50 36.94
N SER A 394 15.26 15.63 37.62
CA SER A 394 14.81 14.25 37.96
C SER A 394 13.55 14.19 38.80
N ASP A 395 13.29 15.22 39.61
CA ASP A 395 12.14 15.29 40.52
C ASP A 395 11.03 16.24 40.03
N ASN A 396 11.28 17.02 38.96
CA ASN A 396 10.36 18.04 38.47
C ASN A 396 9.57 17.56 37.24
N PRO A 397 8.25 17.83 37.15
CA PRO A 397 7.48 17.52 35.95
C PRO A 397 7.93 18.37 34.77
N ILE A 398 8.03 17.75 33.59
CA ILE A 398 8.41 18.44 32.34
C ILE A 398 7.20 18.51 31.41
N VAL A 399 6.90 19.70 30.90
CA VAL A 399 5.83 19.96 29.94
C VAL A 399 6.43 20.28 28.57
N VAL A 400 6.18 19.45 27.56
CA VAL A 400 6.63 19.67 26.18
C VAL A 400 5.50 20.25 25.35
N CYS A 401 5.63 21.50 24.93
CA CYS A 401 4.68 22.28 24.15
C CYS A 401 5.07 22.30 22.66
N LEU A 402 4.11 21.96 21.80
CA LEU A 402 4.21 22.10 20.34
C LEU A 402 2.97 22.78 19.77
N ASP A 403 3.12 23.48 18.66
CA ASP A 403 2.00 24.10 17.94
C ASP A 403 1.41 23.24 16.79
N ASN A 404 2.05 22.12 16.49
CA ASN A 404 1.50 21.12 15.57
C ASN A 404 0.76 19.99 16.32
N LEU A 405 -0.56 19.96 16.13
CA LEU A 405 -1.44 18.98 16.76
C LEU A 405 -1.12 17.53 16.34
N ALA A 406 -0.68 17.33 15.10
CA ALA A 406 -0.34 16.00 14.60
C ALA A 406 0.94 15.47 15.28
N ALA A 407 1.99 16.29 15.41
CA ALA A 407 3.22 15.90 16.09
C ALA A 407 2.99 15.66 17.59
N ALA A 408 2.24 16.54 18.25
CA ALA A 408 1.84 16.37 19.65
C ALA A 408 1.03 15.08 19.89
N THR A 409 0.14 14.71 18.95
CA THR A 409 -0.63 13.46 19.03
C THR A 409 0.27 12.23 18.87
N CYS A 410 1.27 12.27 17.99
CA CYS A 410 2.23 11.18 17.79
C CYS A 410 3.11 10.95 19.01
N LEU A 411 3.61 12.02 19.62
CA LEU A 411 4.42 11.93 20.85
C LEU A 411 3.65 11.28 22.00
N ARG A 412 2.34 11.50 22.09
CA ARG A 412 1.44 10.94 23.12
C ARG A 412 1.03 9.48 22.93
N GLY A 413 1.36 8.82 21.82
CA GLY A 413 1.02 7.41 21.65
C GLY A 413 1.32 6.82 20.28
N THR A 414 0.60 7.22 19.24
CA THR A 414 0.72 6.58 17.92
C THR A 414 1.81 7.24 17.08
N ALA A 415 3.03 6.69 17.14
CA ALA A 415 4.12 7.09 16.24
C ALA A 415 3.72 6.83 14.78
N LEU A 416 3.74 7.88 13.94
CA LEU A 416 3.57 7.77 12.49
C LEU A 416 4.83 7.19 11.85
N ASP A 417 4.70 6.63 10.64
CA ASP A 417 5.81 5.99 9.91
C ASP A 417 6.98 6.96 9.60
N SER A 418 6.71 8.28 9.45
CA SER A 418 7.77 9.29 9.32
C SER A 418 8.23 9.74 10.69
N SER A 419 9.55 9.89 10.87
CA SER A 419 10.14 10.27 12.16
C SER A 419 9.84 9.32 13.32
N GLN A 420 9.46 8.07 13.02
CA GLN A 420 9.18 7.02 14.01
C GLN A 420 10.32 6.85 15.02
N SER A 421 11.57 6.92 14.58
CA SER A 421 12.74 6.82 15.48
C SER A 421 12.84 7.99 16.46
N ALA A 422 12.43 9.20 16.07
CA ALA A 422 12.40 10.36 16.96
C ALA A 422 11.28 10.21 17.99
N PHE A 423 10.08 9.80 17.55
CA PHE A 423 8.95 9.54 18.44
C PHE A 423 9.24 8.42 19.45
N LEU A 424 9.82 7.30 19.00
CA LEU A 424 10.16 6.18 19.89
C LEU A 424 11.21 6.56 20.94
N LYS A 425 12.26 7.30 20.53
CA LYS A 425 13.28 7.80 21.48
C LYS A 425 12.70 8.83 22.45
N PHE A 426 11.78 9.68 21.98
CA PHE A 426 11.09 10.61 22.86
C PHE A 426 10.28 9.85 23.91
N GLN A 427 9.51 8.84 23.49
CA GLN A 427 8.70 8.01 24.38
C GLN A 427 9.55 7.19 25.36
N GLU A 428 10.73 6.73 24.93
CA GLU A 428 11.70 6.05 25.80
C GLU A 428 12.19 6.97 26.92
N ILE A 429 12.59 8.20 26.58
CA ILE A 429 12.99 9.21 27.56
C ILE A 429 11.79 9.61 28.45
N ALA A 430 10.60 9.75 27.84
CA ALA A 430 9.36 10.06 28.53
C ALA A 430 9.04 9.03 29.63
N ALA A 431 9.15 7.75 29.30
CA ALA A 431 8.89 6.67 30.23
C ALA A 431 9.99 6.51 31.29
N ALA A 432 11.26 6.76 30.94
CA ALA A 432 12.35 6.68 31.90
C ALA A 432 12.25 7.74 33.01
N HIS A 433 11.72 8.94 32.68
CA HIS A 433 11.51 10.02 33.65
C HIS A 433 10.22 9.86 34.47
N GLY A 434 9.16 9.31 33.89
CA GLY A 434 7.88 9.08 34.56
C GLY A 434 6.93 10.28 34.72
N SER A 435 7.40 11.52 34.51
CA SER A 435 6.63 12.77 34.74
C SER A 435 6.71 13.75 33.57
N ILE A 436 6.51 13.26 32.34
CA ILE A 436 6.56 14.08 31.11
C ILE A 436 5.17 14.24 30.51
N HIS A 437 4.77 15.48 30.27
CA HIS A 437 3.47 15.86 29.70
C HIS A 437 3.65 16.56 28.36
N VAL A 438 3.12 15.98 27.27
CA VAL A 438 3.09 16.67 25.97
C VAL A 438 1.83 17.53 25.90
N ARG A 439 1.91 18.77 25.42
CA ARG A 439 0.81 19.73 25.27
C ARG A 439 0.82 20.39 23.89
N TRP A 440 -0.37 20.58 23.34
CA TRP A 440 -0.55 21.39 22.13
C TRP A 440 -0.85 22.83 22.52
N ILE A 441 -0.22 23.79 21.86
CA ILE A 441 -0.46 25.22 22.00
C ILE A 441 -0.83 25.85 20.64
N PRO A 442 -1.62 26.92 20.60
CA PRO A 442 -1.89 27.61 19.34
C PRO A 442 -0.62 28.34 18.85
N GLY A 443 -0.26 28.16 17.56
CA GLY A 443 0.82 28.91 16.93
C GLY A 443 0.45 30.39 16.71
N HIS A 444 1.46 31.27 16.63
CA HIS A 444 1.32 32.71 16.35
C HIS A 444 0.37 33.46 17.28
N THR A 445 0.42 33.17 18.59
CA THR A 445 -0.41 33.80 19.63
C THR A 445 0.41 34.50 20.71
N ASP A 446 1.59 35.02 20.36
CA ASP A 446 2.47 35.80 21.24
C ASP A 446 2.88 35.06 22.53
N ILE A 447 2.96 33.72 22.49
CA ILE A 447 3.52 32.92 23.59
C ILE A 447 5.05 33.04 23.51
N PRO A 448 5.74 33.70 24.46
CA PRO A 448 7.16 34.05 24.30
C PRO A 448 8.06 32.85 24.02
N GLY A 449 7.82 31.72 24.69
CA GLY A 449 8.58 30.49 24.47
C GLY A 449 8.34 29.84 23.10
N ASN A 450 7.13 29.95 22.54
CA ASN A 450 6.82 29.42 21.22
C ASN A 450 7.43 30.29 20.11
N GLU A 451 7.34 31.62 20.23
CA GLU A 451 7.94 32.56 19.28
C GLU A 451 9.48 32.43 19.26
N GLN A 452 10.07 32.13 20.42
CA GLN A 452 11.50 31.81 20.52
C GLN A 452 11.84 30.49 19.81
N ALA A 453 11.04 29.43 20.01
CA ALA A 453 11.23 28.16 19.32
C ALA A 453 11.09 28.28 17.79
N ASP A 454 10.12 29.04 17.28
CA ASP A 454 9.93 29.34 15.85
C ASP A 454 11.11 30.12 15.26
N SER A 455 11.58 31.15 15.99
CA SER A 455 12.77 31.90 15.60
C SER A 455 14.02 31.02 15.52
N LEU A 456 14.20 30.10 16.48
CA LEU A 456 15.28 29.12 16.49
C LEU A 456 15.13 28.07 15.38
N ALA A 457 13.91 27.64 15.05
CA ALA A 457 13.67 26.71 13.95
C ALA A 457 14.02 27.33 12.59
N LYS A 458 13.70 28.62 12.39
CA LYS A 458 14.13 29.40 11.22
C LYS A 458 15.65 29.54 11.16
N ALA A 459 16.30 29.82 12.29
CA ALA A 459 17.77 29.85 12.37
C ALA A 459 18.38 28.47 12.06
N GLY A 460 17.77 27.39 12.54
CA GLY A 460 18.17 26.01 12.25
C GLY A 460 18.11 25.65 10.76
N CYS A 461 17.18 26.25 10.01
CA CYS A 461 17.12 26.09 8.56
C CYS A 461 18.34 26.68 7.85
N ALA A 462 18.98 27.71 8.41
CA ALA A 462 20.13 28.38 7.81
C ALA A 462 21.46 27.65 8.07
N LEU A 463 21.49 26.69 9.02
CA LEU A 463 22.67 25.87 9.32
C LEU A 463 23.01 24.92 8.15
N PRO A 464 24.29 24.51 8.02
CA PRO A 464 24.71 23.56 6.99
C PRO A 464 24.04 22.19 7.19
N GLU A 465 23.75 21.52 6.07
CA GLU A 465 23.18 20.18 6.12
C GLU A 465 24.18 19.19 6.76
N PRO A 466 23.74 18.32 7.69
CA PRO A 466 24.64 17.35 8.29
C PRO A 466 25.24 16.41 7.24
N PRO A 467 26.55 16.10 7.30
CA PRO A 467 27.15 15.12 6.41
C PRO A 467 26.44 13.76 6.59
N ASP A 468 26.14 13.08 5.48
CA ASP A 468 25.42 11.79 5.42
C ASP A 468 23.94 11.79 5.85
N ALA A 469 23.29 12.95 5.92
CA ALA A 469 21.88 13.03 6.26
C ALA A 469 20.99 12.31 5.22
N LYS A 470 20.22 11.32 5.69
CA LYS A 470 19.28 10.57 4.83
C LYS A 470 17.94 11.31 4.73
N PRO A 471 17.28 11.28 3.56
CA PRO A 471 15.97 11.89 3.41
C PRO A 471 14.93 11.17 4.28
N THR A 472 14.02 11.93 4.91
CA THR A 472 12.91 11.37 5.69
C THR A 472 11.92 10.64 4.80
N LEU A 473 11.07 9.80 5.41
CA LEU A 473 10.05 9.05 4.69
C LEU A 473 9.03 10.00 4.04
N ALA A 474 8.55 10.99 4.79
CA ALA A 474 7.61 11.99 4.30
C ALA A 474 8.19 12.76 3.11
N TYR A 475 9.43 13.24 3.22
CA TYR A 475 10.13 13.92 2.12
C TYR A 475 10.25 13.02 0.88
N THR A 476 10.62 11.75 1.07
CA THR A 476 10.74 10.76 -0.01
C THR A 476 9.40 10.56 -0.73
N LEU A 477 8.30 10.41 0.02
CA LEU A 477 6.94 10.23 -0.52
C LEU A 477 6.42 11.48 -1.25
N ARG A 478 6.64 12.68 -0.68
CA ARG A 478 6.26 13.95 -1.29
C ARG A 478 7.03 14.18 -2.59
N THR A 479 8.34 13.98 -2.55
CA THR A 479 9.21 14.08 -3.72
C THR A 479 8.80 13.10 -4.81
N ALA A 480 8.48 11.85 -4.45
CA ALA A 480 7.97 10.86 -5.41
C ALA A 480 6.69 11.32 -6.11
N LYS A 481 5.74 11.88 -5.35
CA LYS A 481 4.48 12.40 -5.87
C LYS A 481 4.72 13.61 -6.77
N LYS A 482 5.61 14.52 -6.36
CA LYS A 482 6.02 15.71 -7.13
C LYS A 482 6.70 15.31 -8.45
N GLN A 483 7.71 14.44 -8.40
CA GLN A 483 8.41 13.92 -9.59
C GLN A 483 7.46 13.21 -10.56
N SER A 484 6.53 12.39 -10.05
CA SER A 484 5.53 11.73 -10.90
C SER A 484 4.61 12.73 -11.59
N LYS A 485 4.18 13.79 -10.88
CA LYS A 485 3.36 14.88 -11.43
C LYS A 485 4.13 15.70 -12.48
N GLU A 486 5.36 16.08 -12.19
CA GLU A 486 6.22 16.85 -13.09
C GLU A 486 6.58 16.05 -14.34
N ALA A 487 6.94 14.78 -14.19
CA ALA A 487 7.21 13.89 -15.33
C ALA A 487 5.98 13.69 -16.22
N PHE A 488 4.79 13.62 -15.62
CA PHE A 488 3.53 13.56 -16.36
C PHE A 488 3.25 14.87 -17.12
N GLN A 489 3.44 16.02 -16.46
CA GLN A 489 3.31 17.34 -17.09
C GLN A 489 4.32 17.55 -18.22
N ALA A 490 5.57 17.12 -18.05
CA ALA A 490 6.60 17.18 -19.08
C ALA A 490 6.25 16.29 -20.27
N CYS A 491 5.75 15.07 -20.03
CA CYS A 491 5.30 14.15 -21.08
C CYS A 491 4.11 14.71 -21.87
N SER A 492 3.20 15.45 -21.23
CA SER A 492 2.09 16.11 -21.92
C SER A 492 2.50 17.34 -22.74
N LYS A 493 3.66 17.94 -22.46
CA LYS A 493 4.15 19.18 -23.11
C LYS A 493 5.07 18.94 -24.31
N GLN A 494 5.50 17.71 -24.59
CA GLN A 494 6.37 17.42 -25.74
C GLN A 494 5.60 17.57 -27.07
N PRO A 495 6.00 18.50 -27.97
CA PRO A 495 5.43 18.60 -29.32
C PRO A 495 5.81 17.37 -30.17
N GLN A 496 4.94 17.01 -31.12
CA GLN A 496 5.09 15.82 -31.98
C GLN A 496 6.23 15.89 -33.02
N ASP A 497 7.02 16.97 -33.08
CA ASP A 497 7.96 17.21 -34.18
C ASP A 497 9.21 16.32 -34.16
N ALA A 498 9.52 15.65 -33.05
CA ALA A 498 10.74 14.85 -32.94
C ALA A 498 10.68 13.44 -33.59
N ARG A 499 9.59 13.05 -34.27
CA ARG A 499 9.52 11.77 -35.03
C ARG A 499 9.28 11.92 -36.54
N ARG A 500 9.20 13.15 -37.06
CA ARG A 500 9.00 13.38 -38.51
C ARG A 500 10.30 13.39 -39.33
N ASN A 501 11.47 13.46 -38.71
CA ASN A 501 12.76 13.55 -39.41
C ASN A 501 13.42 12.21 -39.82
N SER A 502 12.65 11.12 -39.96
CA SER A 502 13.19 9.88 -40.54
C SER A 502 12.43 9.38 -41.77
N GLN A 503 11.60 10.21 -42.41
CA GLN A 503 11.00 9.88 -43.71
C GLN A 503 11.01 11.12 -44.62
N SER A 504 11.66 10.96 -45.77
CA SER A 504 11.80 11.91 -46.87
C SER A 504 10.45 12.39 -47.45
N PRO A 505 10.44 13.48 -48.26
CA PRO A 505 9.32 14.42 -48.34
C PRO A 505 8.24 13.98 -49.33
N GLY A 506 6.97 14.26 -48.99
CA GLY A 506 5.86 14.07 -49.91
C GLY A 506 4.54 14.62 -49.35
N GLN A 507 4.12 15.74 -49.95
CA GLN A 507 2.77 16.34 -49.96
C GLN A 507 2.31 17.15 -48.74
N HIS A 508 2.17 18.44 -49.01
CA HIS A 508 1.58 19.48 -48.18
C HIS A 508 0.07 19.25 -47.98
N SER A 509 -0.42 19.52 -46.76
CA SER A 509 -1.74 20.11 -46.56
C SER A 509 -1.70 21.02 -45.34
N THR A 510 -1.96 22.30 -45.59
CA THR A 510 -2.10 23.37 -44.60
C THR A 510 -3.56 23.38 -44.13
N ILE A 511 -3.81 23.39 -42.82
CA ILE A 511 -5.14 23.69 -42.27
C ILE A 511 -4.99 24.87 -41.31
N PHE A 512 -5.67 25.98 -41.65
CA PHE A 512 -5.84 27.17 -40.84
C PHE A 512 -6.74 26.88 -39.63
N TRP A 513 -6.38 27.39 -38.45
CA TRP A 513 -7.31 27.56 -37.34
C TRP A 513 -7.71 29.03 -37.25
N GLN A 514 -9.00 29.30 -37.42
CA GLN A 514 -9.58 30.61 -37.14
C GLN A 514 -9.98 30.63 -35.66
N HIS A 515 -9.40 31.55 -34.89
CA HIS A 515 -9.77 31.81 -33.50
C HIS A 515 -11.08 32.62 -33.48
N GLU A 516 -12.12 32.11 -32.84
CA GLU A 516 -13.22 32.95 -32.35
C GLU A 516 -13.02 33.21 -30.85
N ALA A 517 -12.98 34.49 -30.51
CA ALA A 517 -12.95 35.06 -29.16
C ALA A 517 -14.40 35.16 -28.60
N PRO A 518 -14.58 35.39 -27.29
CA PRO A 518 -15.82 35.09 -26.58
C PRO A 518 -16.93 36.14 -26.76
N MET A 519 -18.19 35.68 -26.70
CA MET A 519 -19.42 36.49 -26.75
C MET A 519 -19.57 37.40 -25.52
N GLU A 520 -19.75 38.70 -25.76
CA GLU A 520 -20.39 39.65 -24.85
C GLU A 520 -21.91 39.67 -25.06
N THR A 521 -22.62 39.92 -23.96
CA THR A 521 -24.07 40.06 -23.83
C THR A 521 -24.63 41.29 -24.54
N SER A 522 -25.77 41.16 -25.22
CA SER A 522 -26.86 42.16 -25.22
C SER A 522 -28.14 41.65 -25.88
N GLN A 523 -29.26 42.06 -25.31
CA GLN A 523 -30.64 41.87 -25.77
C GLN A 523 -30.84 42.48 -27.17
N THR A 524 -31.76 41.93 -27.98
CA THR A 524 -33.07 42.51 -28.38
C THR A 524 -33.59 41.85 -29.67
N THR A 525 -34.92 41.84 -29.79
CA THR A 525 -35.80 41.74 -30.99
C THR A 525 -36.05 40.41 -31.70
N MET A 526 -37.29 39.95 -31.50
CA MET A 526 -38.08 39.07 -32.37
C MET A 526 -38.02 39.47 -33.85
N LYS A 527 -38.03 38.46 -34.73
CA LYS A 527 -38.84 38.47 -35.97
C LYS A 527 -39.02 37.05 -36.53
N ASP A 528 -40.27 36.76 -36.84
CA ASP A 528 -40.80 35.60 -37.56
C ASP A 528 -40.02 35.24 -38.82
N SER A 529 -40.03 33.95 -39.21
CA SER A 529 -40.79 33.52 -40.40
C SER A 529 -40.58 32.04 -40.79
N THR A 530 -41.72 31.32 -40.81
CA THR A 530 -42.17 30.33 -41.80
C THR A 530 -41.45 28.98 -42.01
N MET A 531 -42.14 27.95 -41.52
CA MET A 531 -42.57 26.72 -42.23
C MET A 531 -41.99 26.44 -43.63
N ARG A 532 -41.48 25.21 -43.79
CA ARG A 532 -41.90 24.33 -44.90
C ARG A 532 -41.83 22.87 -44.49
N ALA A 533 -43.00 22.25 -44.43
CA ALA A 533 -43.20 20.81 -44.36
C ALA A 533 -42.84 20.15 -45.69
N ARG A 534 -42.25 18.95 -45.63
CA ARG A 534 -42.50 17.90 -46.64
C ARG A 534 -42.65 16.54 -45.97
N THR A 535 -43.72 15.91 -46.39
CA THR A 535 -44.33 14.64 -46.04
C THR A 535 -43.52 13.41 -46.47
N SER A 536 -43.42 12.41 -45.58
CA SER A 536 -43.80 10.99 -45.71
C SER A 536 -43.89 10.34 -47.13
N PRO A 537 -43.55 9.04 -47.30
CA PRO A 537 -44.38 7.99 -46.70
C PRO A 537 -43.68 6.74 -46.14
N ALA A 538 -44.51 6.05 -45.35
CA ALA A 538 -44.31 4.85 -44.59
C ALA A 538 -44.02 3.60 -45.43
N ARG A 539 -43.39 2.60 -44.79
CA ARG A 539 -43.70 1.19 -45.02
C ARG A 539 -43.75 0.46 -43.68
N ALA A 540 -44.93 -0.08 -43.40
CA ALA A 540 -45.26 -0.88 -42.24
C ALA A 540 -45.12 -2.38 -42.55
N ALA A 541 -44.72 -3.14 -41.53
CA ALA A 541 -44.97 -4.56 -41.23
C ALA A 541 -43.81 -5.01 -40.32
N GLY A 542 -43.95 -5.60 -39.13
CA GLY A 542 -45.05 -6.16 -38.36
C GLY A 542 -44.36 -6.76 -37.11
N ALA A 543 -44.58 -6.19 -35.94
CA ALA A 543 -45.36 -6.79 -34.86
C ALA A 543 -44.78 -8.08 -34.25
N LYS A 544 -44.25 -7.97 -33.03
CA LYS A 544 -44.78 -8.67 -31.84
C LYS A 544 -44.35 -7.95 -30.55
N HIS A 545 -45.38 -7.50 -29.82
CA HIS A 545 -45.41 -6.97 -28.45
C HIS A 545 -44.82 -7.97 -27.42
N GLN A 546 -44.45 -7.65 -26.18
CA GLN A 546 -44.99 -6.72 -25.15
C GLN A 546 -43.84 -6.16 -24.27
N THR A 547 -43.65 -4.83 -24.14
CA THR A 547 -44.20 -3.87 -23.14
C THR A 547 -44.00 -4.29 -21.67
N THR A 548 -43.00 -3.70 -20.97
CA THR A 548 -43.08 -2.60 -19.95
C THR A 548 -43.54 -3.08 -18.57
N SER A 549 -42.99 -2.65 -17.42
CA SER A 549 -42.66 -1.29 -16.98
C SER A 549 -41.76 -1.41 -15.74
N SER A 550 -40.65 -0.68 -15.66
CA SER A 550 -40.44 0.47 -14.74
C SER A 550 -41.12 0.37 -13.36
N ILE A 551 -40.33 0.60 -12.30
CA ILE A 551 -40.65 1.52 -11.19
C ILE A 551 -39.34 1.80 -10.43
N VAL A 552 -39.02 3.09 -10.36
CA VAL A 552 -38.12 3.71 -9.39
C VAL A 552 -39.02 4.38 -8.35
N GLY A 553 -38.69 4.27 -7.06
CA GLY A 553 -39.39 5.04 -6.02
C GLY A 553 -38.79 4.86 -4.62
N ARG A 554 -38.22 5.95 -4.09
CA ARG A 554 -37.73 6.13 -2.71
C ARG A 554 -38.85 6.02 -1.67
N LEU A 555 -38.50 5.74 -0.41
CA LEU A 555 -38.83 6.64 0.72
C LEU A 555 -38.11 6.25 2.03
N LEU A 556 -37.70 7.29 2.75
CA LEU A 556 -37.18 7.33 4.12
C LEU A 556 -38.33 7.62 5.11
N HIS A 557 -38.09 7.25 6.36
CA HIS A 557 -38.74 7.64 7.63
C HIS A 557 -40.07 6.99 8.07
N GLY A 558 -40.10 6.61 9.36
CA GLY A 558 -41.31 6.39 10.15
C GLY A 558 -41.13 5.35 11.26
N THR A 559 -41.11 5.82 12.51
CA THR A 559 -41.09 5.10 13.78
C THR A 559 -42.25 4.12 13.99
N GLY A 560 -41.99 3.07 14.77
CA GLY A 560 -42.96 2.18 15.41
C GLY A 560 -42.24 1.28 16.40
#